data_AF-E3ZLT8-F1
#
_entry.id   AF-E3ZLT8-F1
#
_cell.length_a   1.000
_cell.length_b   1.000
_cell.length_c   1.000
_cell.angle_alpha   90.00
_cell.angle_beta   90.00
_cell.angle_gamma   90.00
#
_symmetry.space_group_name_H-M   'P 1'
#
loop_
_entity.id
_entity.type
_entity.pdbx_description
1 polymer ?
#
loop_
_entity_poly.entity_id
_entity_poly.type
_entity_poly.pdbx_seq_one_letter_code
_entity_poly.pdbx_strand_id
1 'polypeptide(L)'
;MPTHVQILIKKGATEMKRATVWPNLLLVVLGCIWIFPIIWIVLTAFRAESGQFVSYIFPKEYTLDHFAYLFENHENFPFMLWVKNTMIVAVCSCLLSTFITVSMAYVLSRLRFRFKKTMLKTALVLNMFP
;
A
#
# COMPACT_ATOMS: atom_id res chain seq x y z
N MET A 1 8.23 10.57 51.61
CA MET A 1 7.43 9.70 50.71
C MET A 1 8.01 8.28 50.75
N PRO A 2 7.20 7.24 50.93
CA PRO A 2 7.69 5.88 51.15
C PRO A 2 8.27 5.27 49.87
N THR A 3 9.45 4.67 49.99
CA THR A 3 10.27 4.06 48.93
C THR A 3 9.56 2.95 48.16
N HIS A 4 8.60 2.27 48.78
CA HIS A 4 7.82 1.18 48.16
C HIS A 4 6.94 1.66 47.00
N VAL A 5 6.46 2.91 47.01
CA VAL A 5 5.61 3.45 45.93
C VAL A 5 6.43 3.72 44.66
N GLN A 6 7.69 4.14 44.79
CA GLN A 6 8.55 4.39 43.63
C GLN A 6 8.95 3.10 42.90
N ILE A 7 9.09 1.99 43.63
CA ILE A 7 9.44 0.69 43.04
C ILE A 7 8.29 0.16 42.17
N LEU A 8 7.05 0.28 42.64
CA LEU A 8 5.87 -0.15 41.89
C LEU A 8 5.66 0.69 40.62
N ILE A 9 5.89 2.00 40.68
CA ILE A 9 5.81 2.91 39.51
C ILE A 9 6.89 2.57 38.48
N LYS A 10 8.14 2.34 38.91
CA LYS A 10 9.22 1.93 37.99
C LYS A 10 8.94 0.58 37.34
N LYS A 11 8.38 -0.38 38.08
CA LYS A 11 8.08 -1.72 37.57
C LYS A 11 6.99 -1.67 36.48
N GLY A 12 5.91 -0.91 36.72
CA GLY A 12 4.85 -0.70 35.73
C GLY A 12 5.31 0.02 34.45
N ALA A 13 6.20 1.00 34.57
CA ALA A 13 6.77 1.70 33.41
C ALA A 13 7.71 0.82 32.57
N THR A 14 8.41 -0.13 33.19
CA THR A 14 9.37 -1.03 32.52
C THR A 14 8.65 -2.15 31.77
N GLU A 15 7.60 -2.72 32.38
CA GLU A 15 6.72 -3.72 31.75
C GLU A 15 5.99 -3.13 30.54
N MET A 16 5.47 -1.90 30.62
CA MET A 16 4.87 -1.20 29.48
C MET A 16 5.89 -0.96 28.35
N LYS A 17 7.10 -0.49 28.67
CA LYS A 17 8.14 -0.31 27.64
C LYS A 17 8.43 -1.62 26.92
N ARG A 18 8.63 -2.72 27.67
CA ARG A 18 8.93 -4.05 27.13
C ARG A 18 7.79 -4.63 26.28
N ALA A 19 6.54 -4.38 26.67
CA ALA A 19 5.35 -4.74 25.91
C ALA A 19 5.20 -3.96 24.59
N THR A 20 5.81 -2.77 24.47
CA THR A 20 5.79 -1.96 23.24
C THR A 20 6.99 -2.22 22.33
N VAL A 21 8.18 -2.56 22.87
CA VAL A 21 9.38 -2.78 22.03
C VAL A 21 9.22 -4.02 21.15
N TRP A 22 8.61 -5.09 21.67
CA TRP A 22 8.42 -6.35 20.93
C TRP A 22 7.53 -6.20 19.69
N PRO A 23 6.31 -5.61 19.79
CA PRO A 23 5.50 -5.30 18.62
C PRO A 23 6.23 -4.38 17.65
N ASN A 24 6.88 -3.31 18.13
CA ASN A 24 7.59 -2.39 17.24
C ASN A 24 8.72 -3.06 16.47
N LEU A 25 9.50 -3.93 17.12
CA LEU A 25 10.54 -4.71 16.45
C LEU A 25 9.94 -5.63 15.38
N LEU A 26 8.82 -6.28 15.69
CA LEU A 26 8.11 -7.16 14.76
C LEU A 26 7.55 -6.39 13.56
N LEU A 27 6.98 -5.20 13.78
CA LEU A 27 6.54 -4.29 12.71
C LEU A 27 7.72 -3.85 11.82
N VAL A 28 8.87 -3.53 12.40
CA VAL A 28 10.07 -3.16 11.63
C VAL A 28 10.56 -4.32 10.77
N VAL A 29 10.65 -5.53 11.33
CA VAL A 29 11.07 -6.73 10.58
C VAL A 29 10.09 -7.03 9.44
N LEU A 30 8.79 -7.01 9.70
CA LEU A 30 7.76 -7.17 8.67
C LEU A 30 7.85 -6.10 7.58
N GLY A 31 8.09 -4.83 7.98
CA GLY A 31 8.29 -3.72 7.06
C GLY A 31 9.49 -3.95 6.15
N CYS A 32 10.63 -4.39 6.69
CA CYS A 32 11.81 -4.73 5.91
C CYS A 32 11.55 -5.85 4.89
N ILE A 33 10.80 -6.88 5.27
CA ILE A 33 10.43 -7.99 4.36
C ILE A 33 9.55 -7.47 3.22
N TRP A 34 8.61 -6.57 3.50
CA TRP A 34 7.74 -5.97 2.48
C TRP A 34 8.46 -5.02 1.53
N ILE A 35 9.51 -4.34 1.99
CA ILE A 35 10.30 -3.42 1.17
C ILE A 35 11.26 -4.18 0.23
N PHE A 36 11.66 -5.41 0.58
CA PHE A 36 12.55 -6.23 -0.24
C PHE A 36 12.14 -6.35 -1.73
N PRO A 37 10.90 -6.73 -2.09
CA PRO A 37 10.47 -6.79 -3.50
C PRO A 37 10.48 -5.42 -4.18
N ILE A 38 10.25 -4.33 -3.44
CA ILE A 38 10.30 -2.97 -3.98
C ILE A 38 11.75 -2.62 -4.36
N ILE A 39 12.71 -2.92 -3.48
CA ILE A 39 14.13 -2.73 -3.75
C ILE A 39 14.54 -3.55 -4.98
N TRP A 40 14.07 -4.79 -5.10
CA TRP A 40 14.33 -5.64 -6.26
C TRP A 40 13.86 -5.02 -7.59
N ILE A 41 12.64 -4.48 -7.61
CA ILE A 41 12.08 -3.81 -8.80
C ILE A 41 12.90 -2.58 -9.17
N VAL A 42 13.28 -1.78 -8.16
CA VAL A 42 14.11 -0.59 -8.38
C VAL A 42 15.49 -0.97 -8.93
N LEU A 43 16.17 -1.95 -8.33
CA LEU A 43 17.46 -2.43 -8.83
C LEU A 43 17.35 -2.97 -10.26
N THR A 44 16.24 -3.63 -10.59
CA THR A 44 15.97 -4.12 -11.95
C THR A 44 15.74 -2.99 -12.95
N ALA A 45 15.10 -1.89 -12.54
CA ALA A 45 14.87 -0.74 -13.40
C ALA A 45 16.15 0.01 -13.81
N PHE A 46 17.21 -0.06 -13.01
CA PHE A 46 18.50 0.58 -13.29
C PHE A 46 19.55 -0.35 -13.93
N ARG A 47 19.23 -1.61 -14.22
CA ARG A 47 20.18 -2.57 -14.83
C ARG A 47 20.45 -2.23 -16.30
N ALA A 48 21.72 -2.23 -16.71
CA ALA A 48 22.12 -2.03 -18.11
C ALA A 48 22.12 -3.30 -18.98
N GLU A 49 22.08 -4.48 -18.37
CA GLU A 49 22.17 -5.76 -19.09
C GLU A 49 20.82 -6.21 -19.67
N SER A 50 20.81 -6.59 -20.96
CA SER A 50 19.66 -7.14 -21.68
C SER A 50 19.38 -8.61 -21.28
N GLY A 51 18.60 -8.81 -20.22
CA GLY A 51 18.18 -10.15 -19.80
C GLY A 51 17.08 -10.14 -18.74
N GLN A 52 15.98 -10.87 -18.99
CA GLN A 52 14.83 -10.95 -18.07
C GLN A 52 15.10 -11.76 -16.80
N PHE A 53 16.07 -12.69 -16.85
CA PHE A 53 16.41 -13.59 -15.75
C PHE A 53 17.92 -13.62 -15.53
N VAL A 54 18.38 -13.11 -14.39
CA VAL A 54 19.78 -13.21 -13.96
C VAL A 54 19.83 -13.64 -12.50
N SER A 55 20.84 -14.45 -12.18
CA SER A 55 20.98 -15.13 -10.89
C SER A 55 21.58 -14.25 -9.78
N TYR A 56 21.77 -12.94 -10.05
CA TYR A 56 22.40 -12.00 -9.12
C TYR A 56 21.43 -10.90 -8.69
N ILE A 57 21.52 -10.48 -7.42
CA ILE A 57 20.65 -9.46 -6.80
C ILE A 57 21.14 -8.04 -7.12
N PHE A 58 22.46 -7.86 -7.25
CA PHE A 58 23.08 -6.56 -7.49
C PHE A 58 23.53 -6.43 -8.96
N PRO A 59 23.08 -5.37 -9.68
CA PRO A 59 23.53 -5.06 -11.03
C PRO A 59 25.05 -4.90 -11.10
N LYS A 60 25.70 -5.46 -12.11
CA LYS A 60 27.12 -5.20 -12.38
C LYS A 60 27.33 -3.83 -13.05
N GLU A 61 26.34 -3.39 -13.81
CA GLU A 61 26.33 -2.12 -14.53
C GLU A 61 24.99 -1.41 -14.32
N TYR A 62 25.07 -0.10 -14.06
CA TYR A 62 23.91 0.77 -13.88
C TYR A 62 23.76 1.68 -15.10
N THR A 63 22.57 1.75 -15.69
CA THR A 63 22.26 2.70 -16.77
C THR A 63 20.95 3.45 -16.48
N LEU A 64 20.84 4.65 -17.07
CA LEU A 64 19.63 5.46 -17.12
C LEU A 64 18.98 5.43 -18.51
N ASP A 65 19.56 4.70 -19.46
CA ASP A 65 19.09 4.67 -20.85
C ASP A 65 17.66 4.11 -20.97
N HIS A 66 17.27 3.18 -20.08
CA HIS A 66 15.90 2.68 -20.03
C HIS A 66 14.88 3.78 -19.73
N PHE A 67 15.21 4.71 -18.82
CA PHE A 67 14.36 5.84 -18.51
C PHE A 67 14.35 6.85 -19.66
N ALA A 68 15.51 7.16 -20.26
CA ALA A 68 15.59 8.04 -21.42
C ALA A 68 14.75 7.51 -22.60
N TYR A 69 14.85 6.21 -22.89
CA TYR A 69 14.08 5.51 -23.92
C TYR A 69 12.56 5.57 -23.68
N LEU A 70 12.12 5.51 -22.42
CA LEU A 70 10.70 5.67 -22.04
C LEU A 70 10.17 7.09 -22.30
N PHE A 71 11.01 8.12 -22.14
CA PHE A 71 10.63 9.52 -22.32
C PHE A 71 10.78 10.02 -23.77
N GLU A 72 11.54 9.33 -24.61
CA GLU A 72 11.81 9.74 -26.00
C GLU A 72 10.58 9.58 -26.94
N ASN A 73 9.45 9.07 -26.45
CA ASN A 73 8.16 9.01 -27.15
C ASN A 73 8.27 8.41 -28.58
N HIS A 74 8.91 7.25 -28.70
CA HIS A 74 8.95 6.52 -29.98
C HIS A 74 7.53 6.12 -30.44
N GLU A 75 7.25 6.23 -31.74
CA GLU A 75 5.93 5.92 -32.34
C GLU A 75 5.41 4.51 -31.99
N ASN A 76 6.31 3.56 -31.73
CA ASN A 76 5.97 2.19 -31.38
C ASN A 76 5.57 1.99 -29.91
N PHE A 77 5.95 2.91 -29.00
CA PHE A 77 5.69 2.80 -27.55
C PHE A 77 5.36 4.16 -26.93
N PRO A 78 4.12 4.66 -27.08
CA PRO A 78 3.69 5.95 -26.52
C PRO A 78 3.42 5.85 -25.00
N PHE A 79 4.46 5.60 -24.21
CA PHE A 79 4.38 5.41 -22.75
C PHE A 79 3.71 6.60 -22.05
N MET A 80 4.07 7.84 -22.42
CA MET A 80 3.50 9.04 -21.83
C MET A 80 1.99 9.17 -22.07
N LEU A 81 1.50 8.69 -23.21
CA LEU A 81 0.07 8.66 -23.53
C LEU A 81 -0.67 7.63 -22.67
N TRP A 82 -0.07 6.47 -22.43
CA TRP A 82 -0.64 5.44 -21.56
C TRP A 82 -0.72 5.92 -20.11
N VAL A 83 0.34 6.55 -19.60
CA VAL A 83 0.34 7.14 -18.26
C VAL A 83 -0.73 8.23 -18.15
N LYS A 84 -0.84 9.12 -19.14
CA LYS A 84 -1.87 10.17 -19.16
C LYS A 84 -3.29 9.59 -19.19
N ASN A 85 -3.54 8.60 -20.06
CA ASN A 85 -4.86 7.97 -20.18
C ASN A 85 -5.27 7.26 -18.89
N THR A 86 -4.36 6.46 -18.32
CA THR A 86 -4.62 5.75 -17.05
C THR A 86 -4.81 6.73 -15.88
N MET A 87 -4.05 7.82 -15.83
CA MET A 87 -4.19 8.84 -14.79
C MET A 87 -5.55 9.55 -14.89
N ILE A 88 -6.00 9.92 -16.09
CA ILE A 88 -7.33 10.53 -16.29
C ILE A 88 -8.43 9.56 -15.86
N VAL A 89 -8.35 8.30 -16.30
CA VAL A 89 -9.34 7.27 -15.95
C VAL A 89 -9.36 7.02 -14.44
N ALA A 90 -8.19 6.94 -13.79
CA ALA A 90 -8.07 6.71 -12.35
C ALA A 90 -8.65 7.89 -11.53
N VAL A 91 -8.41 9.13 -11.93
CA VAL A 91 -8.96 10.31 -11.25
C VAL A 91 -10.48 10.37 -11.41
N CYS A 92 -10.97 10.20 -12.64
CA CYS A 92 -12.41 10.22 -12.92
C CYS A 92 -13.14 9.09 -12.18
N SER A 93 -12.60 7.87 -12.19
CA SER A 93 -13.20 6.73 -11.48
C SER A 93 -13.15 6.93 -9.98
N CYS A 94 -12.03 7.40 -9.42
CA CYS A 94 -11.90 7.67 -8.00
C CYS A 94 -12.94 8.70 -7.51
N LEU A 95 -13.10 9.83 -8.23
CA LEU A 95 -14.07 10.86 -7.88
C LEU A 95 -15.51 10.34 -7.98
N LEU A 96 -15.87 9.70 -9.08
CA LEU A 96 -17.22 9.19 -9.30
C LEU A 96 -17.58 8.09 -8.30
N SER A 97 -16.68 7.12 -8.11
CA SER A 97 -16.87 6.03 -7.15
C SER A 97 -16.97 6.56 -5.72
N THR A 98 -16.13 7.53 -5.33
CA THR A 98 -16.19 8.14 -4.00
C THR A 98 -17.51 8.87 -3.79
N PHE A 99 -17.94 9.67 -4.76
CA PHE A 99 -19.20 10.43 -4.66
C PHE A 99 -20.42 9.50 -4.49
N ILE A 100 -20.50 8.45 -5.30
CA ILE A 100 -21.58 7.45 -5.21
C ILE A 100 -21.50 6.70 -3.88
N THR A 101 -20.30 6.24 -3.49
CA THR A 101 -20.07 5.47 -2.26
C THR A 101 -20.43 6.29 -1.01
N VAL A 102 -20.03 7.55 -0.95
CA VAL A 102 -20.35 8.45 0.18
C VAL A 102 -21.85 8.72 0.25
N SER A 103 -22.50 8.95 -0.89
CA SER A 103 -23.96 9.14 -0.97
C SER A 103 -24.71 7.89 -0.47
N MET A 104 -24.31 6.71 -0.94
CA MET A 104 -24.86 5.42 -0.51
C MET A 104 -24.60 5.16 0.99
N ALA A 105 -23.38 5.42 1.46
CA ALA A 105 -23.00 5.26 2.86
C ALA A 105 -23.80 6.21 3.77
N TYR A 106 -24.07 7.44 3.34
CA TYR A 106 -24.88 8.40 4.09
C TYR A 106 -26.32 7.91 4.26
N VAL A 107 -26.95 7.48 3.16
CA VAL A 107 -28.32 6.92 3.19
C VAL A 107 -28.37 5.71 4.13
N LEU A 108 -27.39 4.81 4.01
CA LEU A 108 -27.34 3.60 4.80
C LEU A 108 -27.08 3.87 6.29
N SER A 109 -26.27 4.88 6.60
CA SER A 109 -25.91 5.23 7.98
C SER A 109 -27.02 6.01 8.69
N ARG A 110 -27.59 7.05 8.05
CA ARG A 110 -28.49 8.00 8.69
C ARG A 110 -29.97 7.71 8.51
N LEU A 111 -30.41 7.15 7.38
CA LEU A 111 -31.82 6.81 7.20
C LEU A 111 -32.16 5.44 7.79
N ARG A 112 -33.24 5.39 8.59
CA ARG A 112 -33.77 4.15 9.18
C ARG A 112 -34.87 3.59 8.28
N PHE A 113 -34.50 2.77 7.29
CA PHE A 113 -35.44 2.10 6.38
C PHE A 113 -35.60 0.60 6.70
N ARG A 114 -36.79 0.05 6.43
CA ARG A 114 -37.16 -1.35 6.77
C ARG A 114 -36.27 -2.39 6.07
N PHE A 115 -35.78 -2.12 4.86
CA PHE A 115 -34.96 -3.05 4.07
C PHE A 115 -33.44 -2.95 4.28
N LYS A 116 -32.97 -2.12 5.24
CA LYS A 116 -31.54 -1.87 5.49
C LYS A 116 -30.72 -3.12 5.74
N LYS A 117 -31.25 -4.03 6.56
CA LYS A 117 -30.56 -5.27 6.93
C LYS A 117 -30.44 -6.23 5.74
N THR A 118 -31.45 -6.27 4.86
CA THR A 118 -31.42 -7.12 3.66
C THR A 118 -30.38 -6.63 2.68
N MET A 119 -30.35 -5.32 2.38
CA MET A 119 -29.34 -4.72 1.48
C MET A 119 -27.89 -4.95 1.94
N LEU A 120 -27.63 -4.81 3.24
CA LEU A 120 -26.30 -5.07 3.81
C LEU A 120 -25.88 -6.53 3.66
N LYS A 121 -26.80 -7.47 3.92
CA LYS A 121 -26.54 -8.90 3.78
C LYS A 121 -26.30 -9.28 2.31
N THR A 122 -27.09 -8.77 1.38
CA THR A 122 -26.88 -9.04 -0.06
C THR A 122 -25.56 -8.46 -0.55
N ALA A 123 -25.20 -7.24 -0.14
CA ALA A 123 -23.91 -6.64 -0.51
C ALA A 123 -22.73 -7.48 0.00
N LEU A 124 -22.83 -8.04 1.21
CA LEU A 124 -21.80 -8.92 1.77
C LEU A 124 -21.68 -10.22 0.96
N VAL A 125 -22.81 -10.87 0.65
CA VAL A 125 -22.81 -12.11 -0.15
C VAL A 125 -22.24 -11.86 -1.55
N LEU A 126 -22.61 -10.74 -2.19
CA LEU A 126 -22.11 -10.40 -3.52
C LEU A 126 -20.60 -10.12 -3.54
N ASN A 127 -20.03 -9.52 -2.48
CA ASN A 127 -18.58 -9.30 -2.37
C ASN A 127 -17.80 -10.59 -2.07
N MET A 128 -18.45 -11.63 -1.56
CA MET A 128 -17.83 -12.94 -1.28
C MET A 128 -17.94 -13.92 -2.45
N PHE A 129 -18.77 -13.61 -3.44
CA PHE A 129 -18.86 -14.41 -4.65
C PHE A 129 -17.63 -14.10 -5.53
N PRO A 130 -16.81 -15.10 -5.90
CA PRO A 130 -15.62 -14.89 -6.70
C PRO A 130 -15.92 -14.51 -8.15
#